data_AF-A0A7S4HVG7-F1
#
_entry.id   AF-A0A7S4HVG7-F1
#
_cell.length_a   1.000
_cell.length_b   1.000
_cell.length_c   1.000
_cell.angle_alpha   90.00
_cell.angle_beta   90.00
_cell.angle_gamma   90.00
#
_symmetry.space_group_name_H-M   'P 1'
#
loop_
_entity.id
_entity.type
_entity.pdbx_description
1 polymer ?
#
loop_
_entity_poly.entity_id
_entity_poly.type
_entity_poly.pdbx_seq_one_letter_code
_entity_poly.pdbx_strand_id
1 'polypeptide(L)'
;VILPAYPTCLADALEDLDPQKSIKIFYGIVCGLDECYKAGVAHLDLQPKNIYLTANGEQPLLSGFHSSLRWRSLKSTSMKVTEESPYRAPEITDPCGYSPFLADYWSLGVILHVLMSHEYPEISGEDVLVNELDGGSGKELCKTLLQINPRTRPPFLDYVLQHQLFSQNNIFANLRAPKKSKKKRGLTARMQDAMSINHVSIPNISRKKRRSTRSSVKS
;
A
#
# COMPACT_ATOMS: atom_id res chain seq x y z
N VAL A 1 14.89 0.10 2.16
CA VAL A 1 14.17 0.38 0.89
C VAL A 1 13.85 1.85 0.89
N ILE A 2 14.36 2.63 -0.07
CA ILE A 2 13.94 4.04 -0.24
C ILE A 2 12.65 3.99 -1.04
N LEU A 3 11.54 4.36 -0.40
CA LEU A 3 10.25 4.44 -1.07
C LEU A 3 10.23 5.67 -2.00
N PRO A 4 9.55 5.62 -3.16
CA PRO A 4 9.23 6.81 -3.94
C PRO A 4 8.60 7.88 -3.05
N ALA A 5 8.74 9.16 -3.40
CA ALA A 5 8.07 10.23 -2.67
C ALA A 5 6.54 10.05 -2.77
N TYR A 6 5.95 9.53 -1.70
CA TYR A 6 4.52 9.54 -1.47
C TYR A 6 4.23 10.78 -0.65
N PRO A 7 3.72 11.85 -1.27
CA PRO A 7 3.72 13.18 -0.67
C PRO A 7 2.78 13.28 0.54
N THR A 8 1.79 12.39 0.65
CA THR A 8 0.75 12.43 1.70
C THR A 8 0.40 11.00 2.14
N CYS A 9 0.13 10.85 3.44
CA CYS A 9 -0.60 9.68 3.93
C CYS A 9 -2.11 9.94 3.83
N LEU A 10 -2.91 8.89 3.98
CA LEU A 10 -4.37 8.97 3.92
C LEU A 10 -4.91 9.84 5.06
N ALA A 11 -4.28 9.83 6.24
CA ALA A 11 -4.70 10.66 7.37
C ALA A 11 -4.74 12.15 7.01
N ASP A 12 -3.72 12.62 6.28
CA ASP A 12 -3.61 14.03 5.85
C ASP A 12 -4.62 14.40 4.75
N ALA A 13 -5.24 13.41 4.10
CA ALA A 13 -6.13 13.61 2.97
C ALA A 13 -7.62 13.40 3.30
N LEU A 14 -7.96 12.89 4.49
CA LEU A 14 -9.32 12.43 4.82
C LEU A 14 -10.42 13.48 4.60
N GLU A 15 -10.13 14.74 4.90
CA GLU A 15 -11.11 15.85 4.78
C GLU A 15 -11.36 16.26 3.32
N ASP A 16 -10.41 15.99 2.42
CA ASP A 16 -10.43 16.43 1.02
C ASP A 16 -10.94 15.36 0.04
N LEU A 17 -11.33 14.18 0.52
CA LEU A 17 -11.75 13.06 -0.32
C LEU A 17 -13.25 13.15 -0.64
N ASP A 18 -13.58 13.14 -1.93
CA ASP A 18 -14.94 12.89 -2.37
C ASP A 18 -15.33 11.40 -2.19
N PRO A 19 -16.64 11.08 -2.11
CA PRO A 19 -17.09 9.71 -1.89
C PRO A 19 -16.60 8.68 -2.91
N GLN A 20 -16.48 9.04 -4.19
CA GLN A 20 -16.00 8.12 -5.23
C GLN A 20 -14.51 7.80 -5.03
N LYS A 21 -13.71 8.82 -4.70
CA LYS A 21 -12.30 8.64 -4.41
C LYS A 21 -12.07 7.83 -3.13
N SER A 22 -12.87 8.06 -2.09
CA SER A 22 -12.87 7.26 -0.86
C SER A 22 -13.07 5.76 -1.15
N ILE A 23 -14.08 5.41 -1.96
CA ILE A 23 -14.37 4.00 -2.29
C ILE A 23 -13.26 3.39 -3.15
N LYS A 24 -12.68 4.15 -4.08
CA LYS A 24 -11.54 3.71 -4.90
C LYS A 24 -10.28 3.46 -4.06
N ILE A 25 -9.99 4.35 -3.10
CA ILE A 25 -8.89 4.17 -2.15
C ILE A 25 -9.17 2.95 -1.27
N PHE A 26 -10.37 2.82 -0.72
CA PHE A 26 -10.75 1.67 0.08
C PHE A 26 -10.56 0.35 -0.68
N TYR A 27 -11.00 0.26 -1.94
CA TYR A 27 -10.75 -0.91 -2.78
C TYR A 27 -9.26 -1.25 -2.89
N GLY A 28 -8.40 -0.25 -3.14
CA GLY A 28 -6.96 -0.44 -3.21
C GLY A 28 -6.34 -0.92 -1.89
N ILE A 29 -6.85 -0.44 -0.75
CA ILE A 29 -6.42 -0.90 0.59
C ILE A 29 -6.77 -2.38 0.76
N VAL A 30 -8.00 -2.78 0.40
CA VAL A 30 -8.44 -4.19 0.45
C VAL A 30 -7.55 -5.06 -0.43
N CYS A 31 -7.22 -4.63 -1.66
CA CYS A 31 -6.27 -5.34 -2.53
C CYS A 31 -4.88 -5.47 -1.90
N GLY A 32 -4.34 -4.40 -1.31
CA GLY A 32 -3.03 -4.42 -0.66
C GLY A 32 -3.00 -5.37 0.55
N LEU A 33 -4.08 -5.40 1.33
CA LEU A 33 -4.21 -6.29 2.47
C LEU A 33 -4.38 -7.75 2.05
N ASP A 34 -5.09 -8.01 0.94
CA ASP A 34 -5.23 -9.34 0.36
C ASP A 34 -3.89 -9.92 -0.12
N GLU A 35 -3.02 -9.08 -0.69
CA GLU A 35 -1.63 -9.49 -0.98
C GLU A 35 -0.82 -9.79 0.28
N CYS A 36 -1.04 -9.06 1.39
CA CYS A 36 -0.44 -9.39 2.68
C CYS A 36 -0.93 -10.75 3.21
N TYR A 37 -2.25 -10.97 3.15
CA TYR A 37 -2.88 -12.23 3.54
C TYR A 37 -2.30 -13.42 2.75
N LYS A 38 -2.21 -13.32 1.42
CA LYS A 38 -1.59 -14.33 0.54
C LYS A 38 -0.12 -14.58 0.86
N ALA A 39 0.62 -13.55 1.28
CA ALA A 39 1.99 -13.68 1.75
C ALA A 39 2.11 -14.27 3.18
N GLY A 40 0.97 -14.54 3.83
CA GLY A 40 0.88 -15.00 5.21
C GLY A 40 1.32 -13.94 6.21
N VAL A 41 1.05 -12.67 5.94
CA VAL A 41 1.40 -11.51 6.78
C VAL A 41 0.11 -10.81 7.23
N ALA A 42 -0.10 -10.71 8.54
CA ALA A 42 -1.08 -9.81 9.12
C ALA A 42 -0.43 -8.45 9.40
N HIS A 43 -1.11 -7.36 9.10
CA HIS A 43 -0.58 -6.00 9.18
C HIS A 43 -0.53 -5.48 10.62
N LEU A 44 -1.64 -5.61 11.35
CA LEU A 44 -1.85 -5.29 12.78
C LEU A 44 -1.67 -3.84 13.20
N ASP A 45 -1.27 -2.98 12.26
CA ASP A 45 -1.25 -1.53 12.43
C ASP A 45 -1.90 -0.80 11.24
N LEU A 46 -3.00 -1.35 10.72
CA LEU A 46 -3.67 -0.82 9.53
C LEU A 46 -4.49 0.42 9.92
N GLN A 47 -4.01 1.60 9.53
CA GLN A 47 -4.66 2.88 9.83
C GLN A 47 -4.22 3.97 8.82
N PRO A 48 -4.97 5.08 8.70
CA PRO A 48 -4.71 6.09 7.66
C PRO A 48 -3.28 6.66 7.64
N LYS A 49 -2.61 6.82 8.80
CA LYS A 49 -1.21 7.27 8.85
C LYS A 49 -0.22 6.31 8.19
N ASN A 50 -0.59 5.04 8.08
CA ASN A 50 0.21 3.97 7.50
C ASN A 50 -0.21 3.62 6.05
N ILE A 51 -1.10 4.41 5.46
CA ILE A 51 -1.54 4.25 4.07
C ILE A 51 -1.06 5.46 3.28
N TYR A 52 -0.08 5.25 2.40
CA TYR A 52 0.45 6.31 1.55
C TYR A 52 -0.28 6.37 0.22
N LEU A 53 -0.56 7.58 -0.26
CA LEU A 53 -1.17 7.78 -1.57
C LEU A 53 -0.10 8.11 -2.61
N THR A 54 -0.22 7.50 -3.80
CA THR A 54 0.58 7.91 -4.96
C THR A 54 0.39 9.40 -5.28
N ALA A 55 1.33 10.03 -5.99
CA ALA A 55 1.27 11.47 -6.28
C ALA A 55 -0.01 11.93 -7.03
N ASN A 56 -0.67 11.03 -7.76
CA ASN A 56 -1.98 11.28 -8.39
C ASN A 56 -3.18 11.06 -7.43
N GLY A 57 -2.93 10.65 -6.18
CA GLY A 57 -3.94 10.39 -5.15
C GLY A 57 -4.82 9.17 -5.41
N GLU A 58 -4.44 8.29 -6.34
CA GLU A 58 -5.33 7.22 -6.83
C GLU A 58 -5.01 5.83 -6.30
N GLN A 59 -3.79 5.58 -5.83
CA GLN A 59 -3.36 4.25 -5.41
C GLN A 59 -2.81 4.29 -3.97
N PRO A 60 -3.46 3.57 -3.04
CA PRO A 60 -2.95 3.42 -1.69
C PRO A 60 -1.82 2.39 -1.65
N LEU A 61 -0.88 2.61 -0.73
CA LEU A 61 0.21 1.70 -0.43
C LEU A 61 0.30 1.52 1.07
N LEU A 62 0.27 0.26 1.49
CA LEU A 62 0.40 -0.10 2.90
C LEU A 62 1.86 0.06 3.34
N SER A 63 2.04 0.56 4.55
CA SER A 63 3.32 0.78 5.23
C SER A 63 3.15 0.52 6.73
N GLY A 64 4.17 0.74 7.57
CA GLY A 64 3.98 0.49 9.02
C GLY A 64 3.98 -0.99 9.40
N PHE A 65 4.65 -1.84 8.61
CA PHE A 65 4.78 -3.28 8.88
C PHE A 65 5.64 -3.64 10.11
N HIS A 66 6.01 -2.69 10.98
CA HIS A 66 6.79 -2.98 12.18
C HIS A 66 6.04 -3.84 13.19
N SER A 67 4.70 -3.75 13.21
CA SER A 67 3.81 -4.57 14.04
C SER A 67 3.33 -5.84 13.33
N SER A 68 3.76 -6.07 12.09
CA SER A 68 3.25 -7.16 11.27
C SER A 68 3.68 -8.53 11.79
N LEU A 69 2.81 -9.53 11.64
CA LEU A 69 3.07 -10.90 12.05
C LEU A 69 2.98 -11.86 10.87
N ARG A 70 3.95 -12.77 10.75
CA ARG A 70 3.89 -13.87 9.78
C ARG A 70 3.20 -15.09 10.37
N TRP A 71 2.39 -15.78 9.55
CA TRP A 71 1.64 -16.98 9.92
C TRP A 71 2.48 -18.04 10.65
N ARG A 72 3.74 -18.24 10.25
CA ARG A 72 4.64 -19.23 10.86
C ARG A 72 5.09 -18.89 12.28
N SER A 73 4.92 -17.64 12.71
CA SER A 73 5.26 -17.15 14.05
C SER A 73 4.07 -17.10 15.02
N LEU A 74 2.87 -17.50 14.57
CA LEU A 74 1.61 -17.40 15.35
C LEU A 74 1.48 -18.40 16.52
N LYS A 75 2.54 -19.15 16.85
CA LYS A 75 2.49 -20.14 17.93
C LYS A 75 2.50 -19.53 19.35
N SER A 76 2.69 -18.23 19.49
CA SER A 76 2.60 -17.51 20.76
C SER A 76 2.50 -16.02 20.48
N THR A 77 1.30 -15.46 20.45
CA THR A 77 1.08 -14.04 20.17
C THR A 77 0.38 -13.35 21.33
N SER A 78 1.03 -13.30 22.50
CA SER A 78 0.91 -12.12 23.37
C SER A 78 1.88 -11.07 22.84
N MET A 79 1.48 -10.33 21.81
CA MET A 79 2.25 -9.15 21.42
C MET A 79 2.07 -8.05 22.47
N LYS A 80 3.18 -7.42 22.87
CA LYS A 80 3.14 -6.14 23.59
C LYS A 80 2.64 -5.07 22.63
N VAL A 81 1.34 -4.84 22.63
CA VAL A 81 0.73 -3.74 21.87
C VAL A 81 0.86 -2.48 22.72
N THR A 82 1.69 -1.53 22.29
CA THR A 82 2.06 -0.35 23.10
C THR A 82 1.28 0.92 22.76
N GLU A 83 0.59 1.01 21.62
CA GLU A 83 -0.12 2.24 21.21
C GLU A 83 -1.60 1.99 20.94
N GLU A 84 -2.46 2.57 21.78
CA GLU A 84 -3.91 2.65 21.57
C GLU A 84 -4.23 3.34 20.25
N SER A 85 -5.03 2.68 19.41
CA SER A 85 -5.49 3.21 18.12
C SER A 85 -6.97 2.92 17.97
N PRO A 86 -7.78 3.89 17.51
CA PRO A 86 -9.22 3.68 17.28
C PRO A 86 -9.51 2.67 16.16
N TYR A 87 -8.49 2.31 15.35
CA TYR A 87 -8.57 1.29 14.30
C TYR A 87 -8.31 -0.13 14.82
N ARG A 88 -7.99 -0.28 16.10
CA ARG A 88 -7.63 -1.58 16.71
C ARG A 88 -8.87 -2.43 16.95
N ALA A 89 -8.78 -3.71 16.60
CA ALA A 89 -9.83 -4.68 16.90
C ALA A 89 -9.93 -4.98 18.42
N PRO A 90 -11.15 -5.17 18.95
CA PRO A 90 -11.37 -5.39 20.38
C PRO A 90 -10.71 -6.68 20.89
N GLU A 91 -10.60 -7.72 20.05
CA GLU A 91 -10.05 -9.01 20.45
C GLU A 91 -8.51 -9.02 20.62
N ILE A 92 -7.79 -7.97 20.24
CA ILE A 92 -6.32 -7.93 20.34
C ILE A 92 -5.83 -8.07 21.78
N THR A 93 -6.64 -7.68 22.76
CA THR A 93 -6.36 -7.80 24.19
C THR A 93 -6.81 -9.13 24.78
N ASP A 94 -7.39 -10.04 23.99
CA ASP A 94 -7.87 -11.34 24.46
C ASP A 94 -6.69 -12.21 24.94
N PRO A 95 -6.62 -12.58 26.22
CA PRO A 95 -5.55 -13.43 26.76
C PRO A 95 -5.58 -14.85 26.19
N CYS A 96 -6.71 -15.31 25.64
CA CYS A 96 -6.85 -16.60 24.98
C CYS A 96 -6.25 -16.60 23.55
N GLY A 97 -5.80 -15.44 23.09
CA GLY A 97 -5.31 -15.22 21.74
C GLY A 97 -6.41 -14.82 20.77
N TYR A 98 -6.00 -14.28 19.63
CA TYR A 98 -6.88 -13.77 18.58
C TYR A 98 -6.37 -14.19 17.20
N SER A 99 -7.19 -13.98 16.18
CA SER A 99 -6.77 -14.13 14.78
C SER A 99 -6.23 -12.81 14.26
N PRO A 100 -4.93 -12.71 13.91
CA PRO A 100 -4.34 -11.47 13.41
C PRO A 100 -4.99 -10.94 12.13
N PHE A 101 -5.43 -11.84 11.25
CA PHE A 101 -6.07 -11.45 10.00
C PHE A 101 -7.48 -10.89 10.23
N LEU A 102 -8.24 -11.47 11.17
CA LEU A 102 -9.57 -10.94 11.50
C LEU A 102 -9.46 -9.58 12.19
N ALA A 103 -8.39 -9.35 12.94
CA ALA A 103 -8.10 -8.04 13.51
C ALA A 103 -7.84 -6.99 12.42
N ASP A 104 -7.12 -7.32 11.35
CA ASP A 104 -6.97 -6.42 10.20
C ASP A 104 -8.32 -6.11 9.51
N TYR A 105 -9.27 -7.06 9.51
CA TYR A 105 -10.58 -6.87 8.88
C TYR A 105 -11.43 -5.87 9.68
N TRP A 106 -11.28 -5.85 11.01
CA TRP A 106 -11.87 -4.79 11.83
C TRP A 106 -11.29 -3.43 11.45
N SER A 107 -9.97 -3.32 11.34
CA SER A 107 -9.32 -2.08 10.93
C SER A 107 -9.80 -1.58 9.57
N LEU A 108 -10.04 -2.50 8.61
CA LEU A 108 -10.71 -2.16 7.34
C LEU A 108 -12.11 -1.58 7.57
N GLY A 109 -12.91 -2.16 8.46
CA GLY A 109 -14.24 -1.66 8.80
C GLY A 109 -14.21 -0.24 9.36
N VAL A 110 -13.27 0.05 10.27
CA VAL A 110 -13.11 1.40 10.85
C VAL A 110 -12.66 2.39 9.77
N ILE A 111 -11.71 2.00 8.90
CA ILE A 111 -11.26 2.85 7.78
C ILE A 111 -12.42 3.14 6.82
N LEU A 112 -13.22 2.14 6.45
CA LEU A 112 -14.38 2.34 5.58
C LEU A 112 -15.38 3.32 6.19
N HIS A 113 -15.69 3.15 7.48
CA HIS A 113 -16.58 4.04 8.19
C HIS A 113 -16.08 5.50 8.15
N VAL A 114 -14.83 5.72 8.55
CA VAL A 114 -14.20 7.06 8.55
C VAL A 114 -14.17 7.66 7.14
N LEU A 115 -13.88 6.87 6.10
CA LEU A 115 -13.87 7.33 4.72
C LEU A 115 -15.26 7.75 4.19
N MET A 116 -16.34 7.27 4.81
CA MET A 116 -17.71 7.51 4.38
C MET A 116 -18.46 8.54 5.23
N SER A 117 -18.15 8.64 6.53
CA SER A 117 -18.83 9.57 7.46
C SER A 117 -17.94 10.67 8.03
N HIS A 118 -16.61 10.56 7.87
CA HIS A 118 -15.63 11.38 8.59
C HIS A 118 -15.67 11.22 10.13
N GLU A 119 -16.37 10.19 10.63
CA GLU A 119 -16.50 9.89 12.05
C GLU A 119 -15.98 8.49 12.37
N TYR A 120 -15.64 8.25 13.64
CA TYR A 120 -15.34 6.91 14.14
C TYR A 120 -16.64 6.17 14.46
N PRO A 121 -16.71 4.84 14.25
CA PRO A 121 -17.88 4.07 14.64
C PRO A 121 -18.02 4.07 16.17
N GLU A 122 -19.25 4.19 16.66
CA GLU A 122 -19.55 4.13 18.10
C GLU A 122 -19.76 2.66 18.52
N ILE A 123 -19.07 2.25 19.58
CA ILE A 123 -19.26 0.91 20.17
C ILE A 123 -20.26 1.04 21.33
N SER A 124 -21.37 0.32 21.25
CA SER A 124 -22.43 0.33 22.26
C SER A 124 -22.72 -1.11 22.70
N GLY A 125 -22.12 -1.52 23.82
CA GLY A 125 -22.23 -2.89 24.32
C GLY A 125 -21.57 -3.90 23.38
N GLU A 126 -22.36 -4.84 22.84
CA GLU A 126 -21.91 -5.84 21.87
C GLU A 126 -22.17 -5.43 20.40
N ASP A 127 -22.69 -4.22 20.18
CA ASP A 127 -23.02 -3.69 18.86
C ASP A 127 -22.10 -2.54 18.47
N VAL A 128 -21.93 -2.37 17.16
CA VAL A 128 -21.26 -1.20 16.56
C VAL A 128 -22.29 -0.39 15.78
N LEU A 129 -22.50 0.84 16.22
CA LEU A 129 -23.44 1.77 15.62
C LEU A 129 -22.76 2.48 14.45
N VAL A 130 -23.41 2.40 13.29
CA VAL A 130 -22.98 3.03 12.03
C VAL A 130 -24.12 3.87 11.45
N ASN A 131 -24.82 4.59 12.33
CA ASN A 131 -26.08 5.25 12.00
C ASN A 131 -25.90 6.37 10.98
N GLU A 132 -24.76 7.05 11.01
CA GLU A 132 -24.37 8.13 10.10
C GLU A 132 -24.22 7.68 8.64
N LEU A 133 -23.99 6.38 8.41
CA LEU A 133 -23.94 5.85 7.05
C LEU A 133 -25.35 5.72 6.48
N ASP A 134 -25.50 6.08 5.20
CA ASP A 134 -26.72 5.84 4.45
C ASP A 134 -27.03 4.33 4.36
N GLY A 135 -28.31 3.96 4.21
CA GLY A 135 -28.77 2.56 4.23
C GLY A 135 -28.29 1.67 3.06
N GLY A 136 -27.21 2.06 2.37
CA GLY A 136 -26.68 1.39 1.18
C GLY A 136 -25.62 0.33 1.47
N SER A 137 -24.96 -0.09 0.39
CA SER A 137 -23.94 -1.16 0.42
C SER A 137 -22.72 -0.83 1.27
N GLY A 138 -22.38 0.44 1.46
CA GLY A 138 -21.27 0.83 2.33
C GLY A 138 -21.57 0.54 3.81
N LYS A 139 -22.78 0.88 4.28
CA LYS A 139 -23.24 0.56 5.63
C LYS A 139 -23.32 -0.94 5.88
N GLU A 140 -23.81 -1.69 4.90
CA GLU A 140 -23.85 -3.16 4.95
C GLU A 140 -22.45 -3.76 5.12
N LEU A 141 -21.48 -3.30 4.33
CA LEU A 141 -20.10 -3.77 4.41
C LEU A 141 -19.44 -3.36 5.73
N CYS A 142 -19.66 -2.14 6.21
CA CYS A 142 -19.21 -1.69 7.53
C CYS A 142 -19.74 -2.61 8.64
N LYS A 143 -21.05 -2.88 8.67
CA LYS A 143 -21.64 -3.80 9.65
C LYS A 143 -21.02 -5.20 9.58
N THR A 144 -20.73 -5.67 8.38
CA THR A 144 -20.13 -6.98 8.16
C THR A 144 -18.69 -7.06 8.71
N LEU A 145 -17.90 -6.00 8.55
CA LEU A 145 -16.51 -5.95 9.03
C LEU A 145 -16.42 -5.62 10.53
N LEU A 146 -17.32 -4.77 11.05
CA LEU A 146 -17.33 -4.28 12.43
C LEU A 146 -18.14 -5.18 13.38
N GLN A 147 -18.00 -6.49 13.23
CA GLN A 147 -18.58 -7.44 14.18
C GLN A 147 -17.65 -7.57 15.41
N ILE A 148 -18.20 -7.40 16.62
CA ILE A 148 -17.45 -7.56 17.87
C ILE A 148 -16.89 -8.99 17.97
N ASN A 149 -17.71 -9.99 17.67
CA ASN A 149 -17.24 -11.36 17.55
C ASN A 149 -16.43 -11.54 16.25
N PRO A 150 -15.11 -11.77 16.29
CA PRO A 150 -14.31 -11.89 15.08
C PRO A 150 -14.76 -13.07 14.20
N ARG A 151 -15.40 -14.10 14.77
CA ARG A 151 -15.85 -15.28 14.03
C ARG A 151 -17.06 -15.04 13.13
N THR A 152 -17.78 -13.93 13.32
CA THR A 152 -18.91 -13.55 12.46
C THR A 152 -18.51 -12.58 11.35
N ARG A 153 -17.26 -12.10 11.34
CA ARG A 153 -16.68 -11.36 10.21
C ARG A 153 -16.49 -12.30 9.02
N PRO A 154 -16.35 -11.78 7.78
CA PRO A 154 -16.07 -12.60 6.61
C PRO A 154 -14.82 -13.47 6.81
N PRO A 155 -14.83 -14.72 6.33
CA PRO A 155 -13.70 -15.63 6.51
C PRO A 155 -12.50 -15.27 5.63
N PHE A 156 -12.73 -14.58 4.50
CA PHE A 156 -11.72 -14.23 3.51
C PHE A 156 -11.98 -12.84 2.89
N LEU A 157 -10.92 -12.14 2.49
CA LEU A 157 -11.01 -10.84 1.81
C LEU A 157 -11.69 -10.91 0.45
N ASP A 158 -11.76 -12.08 -0.19
CA ASP A 158 -12.52 -12.29 -1.42
C ASP A 158 -14.00 -11.87 -1.27
N TYR A 159 -14.59 -12.06 -0.08
CA TYR A 159 -15.94 -11.60 0.21
C TYR A 159 -16.04 -10.07 0.13
N VAL A 160 -15.03 -9.38 0.65
CA VAL A 160 -14.95 -7.91 0.63
C VAL A 160 -14.73 -7.43 -0.80
N LEU A 161 -13.74 -8.00 -1.52
CA LEU A 161 -13.39 -7.62 -2.89
C LEU A 161 -14.54 -7.80 -3.90
N GLN A 162 -15.45 -8.73 -3.64
CA GLN A 162 -16.63 -9.00 -4.47
C GLN A 162 -17.88 -8.24 -4.01
N HIS A 163 -17.79 -7.42 -2.97
CA HIS A 163 -18.93 -6.71 -2.41
C HIS A 163 -19.55 -5.73 -3.41
N GLN A 164 -20.88 -5.63 -3.38
CA GLN A 164 -21.67 -4.78 -4.30
C GLN A 164 -21.32 -3.29 -4.20
N LEU A 165 -20.71 -2.85 -3.10
CA LEU A 165 -20.17 -1.49 -2.95
C LEU A 165 -19.28 -1.10 -4.13
N PHE A 166 -18.41 -2.01 -4.60
CA PHE A 166 -17.46 -1.70 -5.66
C PHE A 166 -18.09 -1.71 -7.06
N SER A 167 -19.06 -2.59 -7.31
CA SER A 167 -19.77 -2.62 -8.60
C SER A 167 -20.71 -1.42 -8.75
N GLN A 168 -21.44 -1.06 -7.71
CA GLN A 168 -22.32 0.11 -7.67
C GLN A 168 -21.55 1.43 -7.89
N ASN A 169 -20.28 1.47 -7.49
CA ASN A 169 -19.38 2.63 -7.66
C ASN A 169 -18.45 2.50 -8.89
N ASN A 170 -18.78 1.62 -9.85
CA ASN A 170 -18.07 1.47 -11.12
C ASN A 170 -16.54 1.25 -10.99
N ILE A 171 -16.06 0.70 -9.87
CA ILE A 171 -14.63 0.51 -9.61
C ILE A 171 -13.99 -0.38 -10.68
N PHE A 172 -14.71 -1.43 -11.11
CA PHE A 172 -14.22 -2.39 -12.10
C PHE A 172 -14.18 -1.85 -13.54
N ALA A 173 -14.95 -0.81 -13.87
CA ALA A 173 -14.91 -0.19 -15.19
C ALA A 173 -13.56 0.52 -15.42
N ASN A 174 -13.01 1.11 -14.37
CA ASN A 174 -11.72 1.81 -14.38
C ASN A 174 -10.50 0.88 -14.40
N LEU A 175 -10.66 -0.40 -14.02
CA LEU A 175 -9.60 -1.41 -14.07
C LEU A 175 -9.42 -2.02 -15.48
N ARG A 176 -10.48 -1.99 -16.30
CA ARG A 176 -10.48 -2.60 -17.65
C ARG A 176 -9.90 -1.71 -18.75
N ALA A 177 -9.61 -0.44 -18.49
CA ALA A 177 -8.95 0.41 -19.48
C ALA A 177 -7.45 0.01 -19.54
N PRO A 178 -6.98 -0.64 -20.63
CA PRO A 178 -5.56 -0.90 -20.76
C PRO A 178 -4.89 0.46 -20.93
N LYS A 179 -4.15 0.93 -19.91
CA LYS A 179 -3.13 1.96 -20.13
C LYS A 179 -2.20 1.35 -21.17
N LYS A 180 -2.21 1.88 -22.41
CA LYS A 180 -1.26 1.48 -23.46
C LYS A 180 0.13 1.59 -22.87
N SER A 181 0.70 0.46 -22.46
CA SER A 181 2.06 0.44 -21.94
C SER A 181 2.95 0.79 -23.12
N LYS A 182 3.71 1.89 -23.01
CA LYS A 182 4.83 2.13 -23.91
C LYS A 182 5.70 0.88 -23.83
N LYS A 183 5.82 0.16 -24.96
CA LYS A 183 6.66 -1.04 -25.13
C LYS A 183 7.90 -0.91 -24.27
N LYS A 184 8.02 -1.72 -23.21
CA LYS A 184 9.30 -1.90 -22.52
C LYS A 184 10.30 -2.35 -23.58
N ARG A 185 11.28 -1.49 -23.91
CA ARG A 185 12.46 -1.93 -24.69
C ARG A 185 13.07 -3.08 -23.90
N GLY A 186 13.02 -4.29 -24.48
CA GLY A 186 13.43 -5.51 -23.82
C GLY A 186 14.90 -5.46 -23.38
N LEU A 187 15.22 -6.19 -22.31
CA LEU A 187 16.56 -6.37 -21.76
C LEU A 187 17.60 -6.78 -22.82
N THR A 188 17.16 -7.41 -23.90
CA THR A 188 17.97 -7.83 -25.05
C THR A 188 18.60 -6.67 -25.82
N ALA A 189 17.94 -5.51 -25.89
CA ALA A 189 18.47 -4.34 -26.59
C ALA A 189 19.66 -3.71 -25.86
N ARG A 190 19.68 -3.77 -24.51
CA ARG A 190 20.83 -3.28 -23.72
C ARG A 190 22.05 -4.19 -23.79
N MET A 191 21.87 -5.47 -24.09
CA MET A 191 23.00 -6.41 -24.24
C MET A 191 23.72 -6.24 -25.60
N GLN A 192 23.01 -5.87 -26.66
CA GLN A 192 23.64 -5.61 -27.97
C GLN A 192 24.43 -4.30 -28.00
N ASP A 193 23.99 -3.27 -27.29
CA ASP A 193 24.74 -2.00 -27.17
C ASP A 193 26.04 -2.17 -26.35
N ALA A 194 26.07 -3.09 -25.38
CA ALA A 194 27.25 -3.36 -24.55
C ALA A 194 28.34 -4.20 -25.25
N MET A 195 27.99 -4.92 -26.33
CA MET A 195 28.95 -5.74 -27.09
C MET A 195 29.58 -5.02 -28.28
N SER A 196 29.16 -3.78 -28.57
CA SER A 196 29.67 -2.99 -29.71
C SER A 196 30.78 -2.00 -29.33
N ILE A 197 31.19 -1.93 -28.06
CA ILE A 197 32.26 -1.05 -27.58
C ILE A 197 33.49 -1.90 -27.26
N ASN A 198 34.19 -2.37 -28.29
CA ASN A 198 35.58 -2.83 -28.18
C ASN A 198 36.27 -2.70 -29.55
N HIS A 199 36.46 -1.46 -29.99
CA HIS A 199 37.52 -1.11 -30.95
C HIS A 199 38.01 0.31 -30.62
N VAL A 200 38.76 0.43 -29.52
CA VAL A 200 39.58 1.62 -29.31
C VAL A 200 40.82 1.48 -30.17
N SER A 201 40.83 2.22 -31.30
CA SER A 201 42.03 2.43 -32.11
C SER A 201 42.93 3.44 -31.40
N ILE A 202 44.19 3.07 -31.17
CA ILE A 202 45.22 3.93 -30.59
C ILE A 202 45.56 5.07 -31.57
N PRO A 203 45.49 6.36 -31.19
CA PRO A 203 45.84 7.45 -32.11
C PRO A 203 47.35 7.65 -32.22
N ASN A 204 47.81 7.78 -33.46
CA ASN A 204 49.18 8.05 -33.87
C ASN A 204 49.58 9.50 -33.50
N ILE A 205 50.61 9.67 -32.66
CA ILE A 205 51.12 10.98 -32.26
C ILE A 205 52.06 11.49 -33.34
N SER A 206 51.65 12.53 -34.08
CA SER A 206 52.56 13.43 -34.78
C SER A 206 52.30 14.87 -34.37
N ARG A 207 53.27 15.51 -33.72
CA ARG A 207 53.27 16.96 -33.46
C ARG A 207 54.45 17.60 -34.18
N LYS A 208 54.13 18.52 -35.09
CA LYS A 208 55.06 19.40 -35.81
C LYS A 208 55.76 20.38 -34.84
N LYS A 209 57.08 20.47 -35.03
CA LYS A 209 57.98 21.64 -34.93
C LYS A 209 57.57 22.82 -34.01
N ARG A 210 58.37 23.04 -32.96
CA ARG A 210 58.76 24.37 -32.47
C ARG A 210 60.25 24.59 -32.76
N ARG A 211 60.59 25.74 -33.34
CA ARG A 211 61.94 26.20 -33.69
C ARG A 211 62.61 26.90 -32.51
N SER A 212 63.93 26.66 -32.38
CA SER A 212 65.05 27.45 -31.80
C SER A 212 64.84 28.21 -30.48
N THR A 213 65.72 28.04 -29.49
CA THR A 213 66.99 28.78 -29.43
C THR A 213 68.21 27.94 -29.00
N ARG A 214 69.39 28.54 -29.21
CA ARG A 214 70.74 27.97 -29.38
C ARG A 214 71.68 28.56 -28.30
N SER A 215 72.47 27.72 -27.64
CA SER A 215 73.87 27.96 -27.17
C SER A 215 74.35 26.67 -26.47
N SER A 216 75.29 25.86 -26.99
CA SER A 216 76.77 26.04 -26.97
C SER A 216 77.27 26.41 -25.57
N VAL A 217 78.14 25.66 -24.88
CA VAL A 217 79.56 25.33 -25.17
C VAL A 217 79.92 24.11 -24.28
N LYS A 218 80.35 22.96 -24.81
CA LYS A 218 81.71 22.53 -25.21
C LYS A 218 82.65 22.17 -24.03
N SER A 219 83.07 20.90 -24.08
CA SER A 219 84.35 20.28 -23.64
C SER A 219 84.74 20.35 -22.17
#